data_AF-A0A2G6Q5Y6-F1
#
_entry.id   AF-A0A2G6Q5Y6-F1
#
_cell.length_a   1.000
_cell.length_b   1.000
_cell.length_c   1.000
_cell.angle_alpha   90.00
_cell.angle_beta   90.00
_cell.angle_gamma   90.00
#
_symmetry.space_group_name_H-M   'P 1'
#
loop_
_entity.id
_entity.type
_entity.pdbx_description
1 polymer ?
#
loop_
_entity_poly.entity_id
_entity_poly.type
_entity_poly.pdbx_seq_one_letter_code
_entity_poly.pdbx_strand_id
1 'polypeptide(L)'
;KQLTSMYPSTAFQTATVDRGKEFSCYQRVENDLKIAVFFADPYSSWQRGSNENANGLLREFYPKKTDLSLVSQQQLNQALLLINQRPRKCLGWKTAHEAFQEELSHLD
;
A
#
# COMPACT_ATOMS: atom_id res chain seq x y z
N LYS A 1 0.53 2.02 16.37
CA LYS A 1 -0.50 0.95 16.30
C LYS A 1 -0.27 0.19 15.00
N GLN A 2 -0.24 -1.15 15.02
CA GLN A 2 -0.06 -1.94 13.80
C GLN A 2 -1.32 -1.83 12.93
N LEU A 3 -1.17 -1.69 11.60
CA LEU A 3 -2.28 -1.52 10.66
C LEU A 3 -3.27 -2.69 10.73
N THR A 4 -2.74 -3.91 10.87
CA THR A 4 -3.50 -5.17 10.98
C THR A 4 -4.46 -5.19 12.17
N SER A 5 -4.19 -4.44 13.25
CA SER A 5 -5.09 -4.39 14.40
C SER A 5 -6.31 -3.48 14.19
N MET A 6 -6.37 -2.74 13.08
CA MET A 6 -7.48 -1.83 12.77
C MET A 6 -8.57 -2.47 11.90
N TYR A 7 -8.31 -3.67 11.38
CA TYR A 7 -9.18 -4.35 10.42
C TYR A 7 -9.38 -5.82 10.83
N PRO A 8 -10.37 -6.53 10.27
CA PRO A 8 -10.55 -7.95 10.49
C PRO A 8 -9.27 -8.74 10.18
N SER A 9 -9.07 -9.86 10.89
CA SER A 9 -7.86 -10.68 10.73
C SER A 9 -7.64 -11.22 9.31
N THR A 10 -8.72 -11.35 8.53
CA THR A 10 -8.74 -11.83 7.15
C THR A 10 -8.51 -10.73 6.11
N ALA A 11 -8.45 -9.46 6.52
CA ALA A 11 -8.28 -8.32 5.61
C ALA A 11 -6.92 -8.31 4.91
N PHE A 12 -5.88 -8.88 5.54
CA PHE A 12 -4.55 -8.98 4.98
C PHE A 12 -4.13 -10.45 4.96
N GLN A 13 -4.03 -11.03 3.77
CA GLN A 13 -3.69 -12.45 3.60
C GLN A 13 -2.28 -12.63 3.02
N THR A 14 -1.90 -11.77 2.09
CA THR A 14 -0.61 -11.84 1.40
C THR A 14 -0.04 -10.45 1.18
N ALA A 15 1.27 -10.37 0.99
CA ALA A 15 1.98 -9.14 0.62
C ALA A 15 2.95 -9.42 -0.52
N THR A 16 2.91 -8.61 -1.57
CA THR A 16 3.84 -8.71 -2.70
C THR A 16 4.83 -7.54 -2.68
N VAL A 17 6.11 -7.86 -2.49
CA VAL A 17 7.20 -6.88 -2.29
C VAL A 17 8.31 -7.06 -3.31
N ASP A 18 9.12 -6.02 -3.51
CA ASP A 18 10.34 -6.13 -4.32
C ASP A 18 11.45 -6.83 -3.52
N ARG A 19 12.58 -7.06 -4.17
CA ARG A 19 13.77 -7.66 -3.53
C ARG A 19 14.62 -6.61 -2.81
N GLY A 20 14.01 -5.51 -2.36
CA GLY A 20 14.64 -4.50 -1.54
C GLY A 20 15.17 -5.08 -0.23
N LYS A 21 16.30 -4.55 0.25
CA LYS A 21 16.95 -5.02 1.49
C LYS A 21 16.10 -4.73 2.73
N GLU A 22 15.23 -3.73 2.66
CA GLU A 22 14.24 -3.41 3.68
C GLU A 22 13.28 -4.58 3.97
N PHE A 23 13.09 -5.49 3.01
CA PHE A 23 12.26 -6.69 3.15
C PHE A 23 13.06 -7.94 3.52
N SER A 24 14.36 -7.84 3.85
CA SER A 24 15.18 -9.02 4.21
C SER A 24 14.66 -9.76 5.44
N CYS A 25 13.93 -9.07 6.32
CA CYS A 25 13.35 -9.63 7.54
C CYS A 25 11.89 -10.07 7.36
N TYR A 26 11.44 -10.36 6.13
CA TYR A 26 10.05 -10.71 5.80
C TYR A 26 9.49 -11.89 6.63
N GLN A 27 10.35 -12.83 7.06
CA GLN A 27 9.93 -13.97 7.89
C GLN A 27 9.31 -13.52 9.21
N ARG A 28 9.68 -12.35 9.74
CA ARG A 28 9.03 -11.77 10.93
C ARG A 28 7.58 -11.39 10.64
N VAL A 29 7.33 -10.80 9.47
CA VAL A 29 5.98 -10.45 9.02
C VAL A 29 5.13 -11.71 8.87
N GLU A 30 5.66 -12.75 8.25
CA GLU A 30 4.95 -14.03 8.10
C GLU A 30 4.64 -14.69 9.44
N ASN A 31 5.61 -14.69 10.37
CA ASN A 31 5.45 -15.34 11.68
C ASN A 31 4.49 -14.59 12.61
N ASP A 32 4.64 -13.26 12.69
CA ASP A 32 3.90 -12.42 13.64
C ASP A 32 2.48 -12.12 13.15
N LEU A 33 2.31 -11.90 11.84
CA LEU A 33 1.04 -11.45 11.26
C LEU A 33 0.31 -12.54 10.46
N LYS A 34 0.94 -13.70 10.22
CA LYS A 34 0.39 -14.79 9.39
C LYS A 34 0.05 -14.36 7.95
N ILE A 35 0.75 -13.35 7.45
CA ILE A 35 0.62 -12.83 6.08
C ILE A 35 1.75 -13.42 5.24
N ALA A 36 1.44 -14.19 4.19
CA ALA A 36 2.47 -14.75 3.30
C ALA A 36 3.12 -13.66 2.45
N VAL A 37 4.46 -13.66 2.35
CA VAL A 37 5.20 -12.65 1.58
C VAL A 37 5.73 -13.24 0.28
N PHE A 38 5.36 -12.62 -0.83
CA PHE A 38 5.79 -12.97 -2.17
C PHE A 38 6.74 -11.90 -2.72
N PHE A 39 7.81 -12.36 -3.38
CA PHE A 39 8.76 -11.48 -4.04
C PHE A 39 8.54 -11.52 -5.55
N ALA A 40 8.56 -10.35 -6.18
CA ALA A 40 8.65 -10.35 -7.64
C ALA A 40 10.00 -10.89 -8.13
N ASP A 41 9.98 -11.34 -9.37
CA ASP A 41 11.16 -11.79 -10.09
C ASP A 41 12.14 -10.64 -10.35
N PRO A 42 13.45 -10.94 -10.45
CA PRO A 42 14.45 -9.95 -10.80
C PRO A 42 14.10 -9.28 -12.14
N TYR A 43 14.25 -7.96 -12.19
CA TYR A 43 13.97 -7.15 -13.38
C TYR A 43 12.52 -7.17 -13.89
N SER A 44 11.58 -7.72 -13.09
CA SER A 44 10.16 -7.85 -13.44
C SER A 44 9.29 -6.79 -12.77
N SER A 45 9.57 -5.51 -13.02
CA SER A 45 8.81 -4.40 -12.41
C SER A 45 7.32 -4.41 -12.74
N TRP A 46 6.91 -5.01 -13.87
CA TRP A 46 5.50 -5.14 -14.25
C TRP A 46 4.69 -6.03 -13.31
N GLN A 47 5.31 -6.96 -12.59
CA GLN A 47 4.63 -7.80 -11.57
C GLN A 47 4.14 -6.97 -10.38
N ARG A 48 4.54 -5.70 -10.29
CA ARG A 48 4.11 -4.73 -9.28
C ARG A 48 3.63 -3.41 -9.89
N GLY A 49 3.03 -3.46 -11.08
CA GLY A 49 2.56 -2.26 -11.78
C GLY A 49 1.67 -1.34 -10.92
N SER A 50 0.83 -1.91 -10.04
CA SER A 50 0.01 -1.14 -9.10
C SER A 50 0.82 -0.37 -8.07
N ASN A 51 1.93 -0.93 -7.57
CA ASN A 51 2.80 -0.26 -6.59
C ASN A 51 3.52 0.92 -7.25
N GLU A 52 4.04 0.74 -8.46
CA GLU A 52 4.70 1.81 -9.22
C GLU A 52 3.72 2.96 -9.53
N ASN A 53 2.49 2.63 -9.92
CA ASN A 53 1.44 3.62 -10.14
C ASN A 53 1.12 4.40 -8.84
N ALA A 54 0.96 3.70 -7.71
CA ALA A 54 0.68 4.35 -6.42
C ALA A 54 1.85 5.24 -5.96
N ASN A 55 3.09 4.79 -6.13
CA ASN A 55 4.29 5.58 -5.86
C ASN A 55 4.33 6.83 -6.74
N GLY A 56 3.96 6.71 -8.02
CA GLY A 56 3.82 7.85 -8.93
C GLY A 56 2.86 8.92 -8.41
N LEU A 57 1.69 8.52 -7.90
CA LEU A 57 0.72 9.45 -7.29
C LEU A 57 1.30 10.18 -6.08
N LEU A 58 2.05 9.49 -5.22
CA LEU A 58 2.71 10.13 -4.08
C LEU A 58 3.77 11.14 -4.54
N ARG A 59 4.43 10.89 -5.67
CA ARG A 59 5.41 11.81 -6.27
C ARG A 59 4.80 13.08 -6.89
N GLU A 60 3.48 13.12 -7.13
CA GLU A 60 2.77 14.37 -7.46
C GLU A 60 2.81 15.36 -6.29
N PHE A 61 2.78 14.86 -5.04
CA PHE A 61 2.85 15.67 -3.81
C PHE A 61 4.29 15.91 -3.35
N TYR A 62 5.15 14.89 -3.49
CA TYR A 62 6.56 14.94 -3.06
C TYR A 62 7.47 14.59 -4.23
N PRO A 63 7.81 15.58 -5.08
CA PRO A 63 8.65 15.38 -6.25
C PRO A 63 9.97 14.67 -5.95
N LYS A 64 10.64 14.18 -7.00
CA LYS A 64 11.97 13.59 -6.84
C LYS A 64 12.90 14.59 -6.15
N LYS A 65 13.76 14.08 -5.25
CA LYS A 65 14.67 14.85 -4.38
C LYS A 65 14.02 15.60 -3.21
N THR A 66 12.70 15.50 -3.01
CA THR A 66 12.12 15.90 -1.72
C THR A 66 12.73 15.04 -0.61
N ASP A 67 13.28 15.70 0.40
CA ASP A 67 13.71 15.04 1.63
C ASP A 67 12.46 14.62 2.42
N LEU A 68 12.11 13.34 2.31
CA LEU A 68 10.94 12.77 2.98
C LEU A 68 11.07 12.76 4.51
N SER A 69 12.28 12.93 5.07
CA SER A 69 12.47 13.03 6.51
C SER A 69 11.91 14.34 7.10
N LEU A 70 11.76 15.37 6.27
CA LEU A 70 11.18 16.66 6.64
C LEU A 70 9.67 16.72 6.46
N VAL A 71 9.07 15.69 5.84
CA VAL A 71 7.63 15.61 5.64
C VAL A 71 6.99 15.14 6.94
N SER A 72 6.13 15.97 7.52
CA SER A 72 5.44 15.60 8.75
C SER A 72 4.41 14.50 8.50
N GLN A 73 4.12 13.68 9.52
CA GLN A 73 3.08 12.66 9.43
C GLN A 73 1.71 13.26 9.03
N GLN A 74 1.41 14.48 9.47
CA GLN A 74 0.17 15.17 9.09
C GLN A 74 0.13 15.51 7.60
N GLN A 75 1.23 16.02 7.04
CA GLN A 75 1.33 16.30 5.61
C GLN A 75 1.18 15.01 4.79
N LEU A 76 1.87 13.95 5.21
CA LEU A 76 1.79 12.65 4.55
C LEU A 76 0.37 12.08 4.58
N ASN A 77 -0.30 12.14 5.74
CA ASN A 77 -1.69 11.70 5.89
C ASN A 77 -2.64 12.48 4.98
N GLN A 78 -2.44 13.80 4.85
CA GLN A 78 -3.24 14.63 3.96
C GLN A 78 -3.06 14.23 2.49
N ALA A 79 -1.83 13.98 2.04
CA ALA A 79 -1.57 13.49 0.69
C ALA A 79 -2.23 12.12 0.46
N LEU A 80 -2.10 11.18 1.40
CA LEU A 80 -2.72 9.86 1.31
C LEU A 80 -4.25 9.94 1.29
N LEU A 81 -4.85 10.83 2.07
CA LEU A 81 -6.29 11.07 2.07
C LEU A 81 -6.76 11.49 0.67
N LEU A 82 -6.09 12.48 0.07
CA LEU A 82 -6.42 12.97 -1.27
C LEU A 82 -6.23 11.88 -2.36
N ILE A 83 -5.17 11.07 -2.25
CA ILE A 83 -4.93 9.94 -3.17
C ILE A 83 -6.02 8.88 -3.07
N ASN A 84 -6.43 8.55 -1.84
CA ASN A 84 -7.42 7.50 -1.59
C ASN A 84 -8.86 7.95 -1.87
N GLN A 85 -9.14 9.25 -1.78
CA GLN A 85 -10.42 9.86 -2.13
C GLN A 85 -10.53 10.27 -3.61
N ARG A 86 -9.47 10.11 -4.42
CA ARG A 86 -9.52 10.42 -5.85
C ARG A 86 -10.35 9.33 -6.58
N PRO A 87 -11.45 9.68 -7.29
CA PRO A 87 -12.20 8.74 -8.11
C PRO A 87 -11.33 8.08 -9.19
N ARG A 88 -11.47 6.77 -9.39
CA ARG A 88 -10.68 6.01 -10.39
C ARG A 88 -11.59 5.38 -11.42
N LYS A 89 -11.34 5.66 -12.71
CA LYS A 89 -12.11 5.07 -13.82
C LYS A 89 -12.08 3.54 -13.81
N CYS A 90 -10.95 2.93 -13.45
CA CYS A 90 -10.82 1.47 -13.34
C CYS A 90 -11.66 0.83 -12.22
N LEU A 91 -12.13 1.62 -11.26
CA LEU A 91 -13.03 1.20 -10.18
C LEU A 91 -14.48 1.65 -10.44
N GLY A 92 -14.86 1.89 -11.70
CA GLY A 92 -16.19 2.40 -12.03
C GLY A 92 -16.46 3.79 -11.46
N TRP A 93 -15.43 4.62 -11.36
CA TRP A 93 -15.46 5.96 -10.75
C TRP A 93 -15.65 5.98 -9.23
N LYS A 94 -15.59 4.83 -8.55
CA LYS A 94 -15.40 4.79 -7.09
C LYS A 94 -14.00 5.27 -6.71
N THR A 95 -13.87 5.77 -5.50
CA THR A 95 -12.57 6.05 -4.87
C THR A 95 -11.92 4.76 -4.37
N ALA A 96 -10.61 4.77 -4.13
CA ALA A 96 -9.94 3.61 -3.56
C ALA A 96 -10.43 3.30 -2.14
N HIS A 97 -10.78 4.33 -1.38
CA HIS A 97 -11.36 4.18 -0.05
C HIS A 97 -12.71 3.47 -0.09
N GLU A 98 -13.64 3.91 -0.95
CA GLU A 98 -14.97 3.29 -1.08
C GLU A 98 -14.87 1.83 -1.51
N ALA A 99 -14.09 1.54 -2.55
CA ALA A 99 -13.90 0.17 -3.02
C ALA A 99 -13.29 -0.72 -1.92
N PHE A 100 -12.33 -0.20 -1.15
CA PHE A 100 -11.75 -0.96 -0.04
C PHE A 100 -12.76 -1.20 1.09
N GLN A 101 -13.58 -0.21 1.46
CA GLN A 101 -14.61 -0.38 2.50
C GLN A 101 -15.68 -1.39 2.08
N GLU A 102 -16.06 -1.42 0.81
CA GLU A 102 -17.00 -2.41 0.25
C GLU A 102 -16.44 -3.83 0.38
N GLU A 103 -15.20 -4.06 -0.06
CA GLU A 103 -14.53 -5.36 0.10
C GLU A 103 -14.43 -5.78 1.57
N LEU A 104 -14.10 -4.85 2.47
CA LEU A 104 -14.07 -5.13 3.90
C LEU A 104 -15.43 -5.51 4.47
N SER A 105 -16.53 -4.96 3.95
CA SER A 105 -17.88 -5.30 4.43
C SER A 105 -18.29 -6.73 4.08
N HIS A 106 -17.59 -7.37 3.14
CA HIS A 106 -17.76 -8.77 2.78
C HIS A 106 -16.88 -9.72 3.61
N LEU A 107 -15.99 -9.18 4.44
CA LEU A 107 -15.17 -9.96 5.37
C LEU A 107 -15.90 -10.00 6.72
N ASP A 108 -16.60 -11.11 6.98
CA ASP A 108 -17.25 -11.40 8.26
C ASP A 108 -16.27 -11.37 9.46
#